data_AF-A0A417CK84-F1
#
_entry.id   AF-A0A417CK84-F1
#
_cell.length_a   1.000
_cell.length_b   1.000
_cell.length_c   1.000
_cell.angle_alpha   90.00
_cell.angle_beta   90.00
_cell.angle_gamma   90.00
#
_symmetry.space_group_name_H-M   'P 1'
#
loop_
_entity.id
_entity.type
_entity.pdbx_description
1 polymer ?
#
loop_
_entity_poly.entity_id
_entity_poly.type
_entity_poly.pdbx_seq_one_letter_code
_entity_poly.pdbx_strand_id
1 'polypeptide(L)'
;MKIALIMLAAGNSRRFGSNKLLYEIEGKPMYRHILEKLMIVAEWLEETECIEKVECGEHLEKQNEEGYKEEHIECNKVIAPLGEIKGKLFKQRECYKRITVVTQYEEIEQAARSMGVNVYINPHPDEGISSSLKIGLKAT
;
A
#
# COMPACT_ATOMS: atom_id res chain seq x y z
N MET A 1 -4.72 12.77 -12.38
CA MET A 1 -3.52 13.28 -11.66
C MET A 1 -2.80 12.10 -11.03
N LYS A 2 -1.48 11.93 -11.20
CA LYS A 2 -0.76 10.81 -10.57
C LYS A 2 -0.38 11.17 -9.12
N ILE A 3 -0.98 10.49 -8.16
CA ILE A 3 -0.69 10.65 -6.72
C ILE A 3 0.21 9.53 -6.24
N ALA A 4 1.33 9.88 -5.59
CA ALA A 4 2.21 8.98 -4.86
C ALA A 4 1.99 9.11 -3.34
N LEU A 5 2.01 7.99 -2.63
CA LEU A 5 1.77 7.94 -1.18
C LEU A 5 3.07 7.56 -0.46
N ILE A 6 3.67 8.47 0.30
CA ILE A 6 4.92 8.20 1.03
C ILE A 6 4.64 8.09 2.54
N MET A 7 4.93 6.93 3.12
CA MET A 7 4.83 6.69 4.57
C MET A 7 6.22 6.69 5.21
N LEU A 8 6.46 7.64 6.11
CA LEU A 8 7.73 7.73 6.85
C LEU A 8 7.64 6.94 8.15
N ALA A 9 8.24 5.75 8.17
CA ALA A 9 8.25 4.79 9.27
C ALA A 9 9.69 4.43 9.70
N ALA A 10 10.55 5.45 9.84
CA ALA A 10 11.98 5.28 10.20
C ALA A 10 12.37 5.97 11.53
N GLY A 11 11.41 6.40 12.36
CA GLY A 11 11.72 7.17 13.56
C GLY A 11 12.32 6.34 14.71
N ASN A 12 13.28 6.92 15.44
CA ASN A 12 13.91 6.32 16.63
C ASN A 12 13.03 6.34 17.89
N SER A 13 11.88 7.01 17.86
CA SER A 13 10.90 7.01 18.96
C SER A 13 11.43 7.41 20.35
N ARG A 14 12.53 8.19 20.41
CA ARG A 14 13.23 8.58 21.64
C ARG A 14 12.33 9.15 22.76
N ARG A 15 11.38 10.02 22.40
CA ARG A 15 10.43 10.63 23.35
C ARG A 15 9.32 9.69 23.80
N PHE A 16 9.03 8.65 23.00
CA PHE A 16 8.00 7.67 23.30
C PHE A 16 8.50 6.59 24.27
N GLY A 17 9.83 6.42 24.41
CA GLY A 17 10.46 5.51 25.37
C GLY A 17 10.63 4.07 24.87
N SER A 18 10.04 3.72 23.73
CA SER A 18 10.18 2.42 23.06
C SER A 18 9.99 2.59 21.55
N ASN A 19 10.18 1.53 20.76
CA ASN A 19 9.91 1.59 19.32
C ASN A 19 8.41 1.75 19.05
N LYS A 20 7.97 3.00 18.88
CA LYS A 20 6.57 3.37 18.64
C LYS A 20 5.96 2.68 17.42
N LEU A 21 6.75 2.41 16.38
CA LEU A 21 6.24 1.82 15.15
C LEU A 21 5.79 0.37 15.38
N LEU A 22 6.58 -0.38 16.16
CA LEU A 22 6.30 -1.76 16.54
C LEU A 22 5.46 -1.87 17.82
N TYR A 23 5.19 -0.75 18.50
CA TYR A 23 4.28 -0.71 19.65
C TYR A 23 2.88 -1.16 19.23
N GLU A 24 2.31 -2.10 19.97
CA GLU A 24 1.02 -2.67 19.66
C GLU A 24 -0.13 -1.77 20.14
N ILE A 25 -1.08 -1.53 19.23
CA ILE A 25 -2.38 -0.96 19.53
C ILE A 25 -3.40 -2.00 19.06
N GLU A 26 -4.21 -2.50 19.99
CA GLU A 26 -5.23 -3.53 19.71
C GLU A 26 -4.64 -4.78 19.04
N GLY A 27 -3.47 -5.24 19.51
CA GLY A 27 -2.78 -6.44 19.01
C GLY A 27 -2.13 -6.28 17.63
N LYS A 28 -2.00 -5.04 17.13
CA LYS A 28 -1.36 -4.75 15.84
C LYS A 28 -0.30 -3.64 15.98
N PRO A 29 0.89 -3.78 15.35
CA PRO A 29 1.90 -2.73 15.33
C PRO A 29 1.36 -1.40 14.80
N MET A 30 1.69 -0.30 15.47
CA MET A 30 1.16 1.03 15.17
C MET A 30 1.31 1.43 13.71
N TYR A 31 2.46 1.14 13.08
CA TYR A 31 2.70 1.51 11.67
C TYR A 31 1.71 0.82 10.71
N ARG A 32 1.29 -0.41 11.05
CA ARG A 32 0.49 -1.27 10.18
C ARG A 32 -0.93 -0.76 10.03
N HIS A 33 -1.49 -0.15 11.08
CA HIS A 33 -2.78 0.53 11.02
C HIS A 33 -2.83 1.60 9.93
N ILE A 34 -1.77 2.40 9.80
CA ILE A 34 -1.68 3.45 8.78
C ILE A 34 -1.46 2.83 7.40
N LEU A 35 -0.56 1.85 7.29
CA LEU A 35 -0.26 1.19 6.02
C LEU A 35 -1.49 0.54 5.40
N GLU A 36 -2.28 -0.18 6.19
CA GLU A 36 -3.52 -0.81 5.73
C GLU A 36 -4.56 0.22 5.26
N LYS A 37 -4.62 1.40 5.90
CA LYS A 37 -5.48 2.50 5.42
C LYS A 37 -4.98 3.09 4.09
N LEU A 38 -3.68 3.23 3.92
CA LEU A 38 -3.10 3.68 2.66
C LEU A 38 -3.37 2.68 1.52
N MET A 39 -3.37 1.38 1.81
CA MET A 39 -3.73 0.33 0.84
C MET A 39 -5.16 0.50 0.34
N ILE A 40 -6.13 0.74 1.24
CA ILE A 40 -7.52 1.03 0.85
C ILE A 40 -7.59 2.28 -0.03
N VAL A 41 -6.86 3.34 0.32
CA VAL A 41 -6.82 4.58 -0.49
C VAL A 41 -6.20 4.33 -1.86
N ALA A 42 -5.12 3.54 -1.95
CA ALA A 42 -4.48 3.21 -3.23
C ALA A 42 -5.41 2.42 -4.16
N GLU A 43 -6.22 1.52 -3.60
CA GLU A 43 -7.28 0.82 -4.36
C GLU A 43 -8.31 1.80 -4.91
N TRP A 44 -8.85 2.69 -4.08
CA TRP A 44 -9.84 3.68 -4.51
C TRP A 44 -9.29 4.60 -5.60
N LEU A 45 -8.04 5.03 -5.50
CA LEU A 45 -7.40 5.85 -6.54
C LEU A 45 -7.32 5.12 -7.88
N GLU A 46 -6.91 3.85 -7.87
CA GLU A 46 -6.84 3.02 -9.09
C GLU A 46 -8.23 2.78 -9.69
N GLU A 47 -9.24 2.52 -8.85
CA GLU A 47 -10.64 2.35 -9.29
C GLU A 47 -11.18 3.63 -9.95
N THR A 48 -10.96 4.80 -9.34
CA THR A 48 -11.37 6.08 -9.93
C THR A 48 -10.68 6.36 -11.26
N GLU A 49 -9.37 6.09 -11.37
CA GLU A 49 -8.65 6.25 -12.62
C GLU A 49 -9.12 5.28 -13.72
N CYS A 50 -9.59 4.08 -13.36
CA CYS A 50 -10.18 3.13 -14.31
C CYS A 50 -11.54 3.62 -14.83
N ILE A 51 -12.41 4.12 -13.95
CA ILE A 51 -13.75 4.61 -14.32
C ILE A 51 -13.62 5.81 -15.26
N GLU A 52 -12.77 6.78 -14.93
CA GLU A 52 -12.54 7.97 -15.76
C GLU A 52 -12.10 7.58 -17.19
N LYS A 53 -11.22 6.59 -17.35
CA LYS A 53 -10.75 6.14 -18.67
C LYS A 53 -11.84 5.48 -19.51
N VAL A 54 -12.69 4.67 -18.87
CA VAL A 54 -13.83 4.02 -19.54
C VAL A 54 -14.85 5.06 -20.00
N GLU A 55 -15.17 6.05 -19.16
CA GLU A 55 -16.09 7.13 -19.51
C GLU A 55 -15.55 8.02 -20.66
N CYS A 56 -14.24 8.19 -20.76
CA CYS A 56 -13.58 8.91 -21.86
C CYS A 56 -13.42 8.10 -23.16
N GLY A 57 -13.85 6.83 -23.20
CA GLY A 57 -13.83 6.00 -24.41
C GLY A 57 -12.50 5.28 -24.70
N GLU A 58 -11.54 5.28 -23.77
CA GLU A 58 -10.31 4.50 -23.91
C GLU A 58 -10.61 3.00 -23.70
N HIS A 59 -10.41 2.19 -24.74
CA HIS A 59 -10.58 0.73 -24.64
C HIS A 59 -9.38 0.10 -23.91
N LEU A 60 -9.64 -0.58 -22.81
CA LEU A 60 -8.63 -1.38 -22.09
C LEU A 60 -8.47 -2.75 -22.77
N GLU A 61 -7.59 -2.86 -23.77
CA GLU A 61 -7.14 -4.17 -24.26
C GLU A 61 -6.15 -4.77 -23.26
N LYS A 62 -6.49 -5.90 -22.61
CA LYS A 62 -5.48 -6.81 -22.01
C LYS A 62 -5.85 -8.28 -22.21
N GLN A 63 -4.91 -8.99 -22.81
CA GLN A 63 -4.91 -10.42 -23.09
C GLN A 63 -4.95 -11.22 -21.77
N ASN A 64 -5.82 -12.23 -21.72
CA ASN A 64 -5.93 -13.20 -20.62
C ASN A 64 -5.25 -14.51 -21.03
N GLU A 65 -4.27 -14.98 -20.26
CA GLU A 65 -3.84 -16.37 -20.29
C GLU A 65 -3.86 -16.95 -18.86
N GLU A 66 -4.55 -18.10 -18.78
CA GLU A 66 -4.46 -19.17 -17.77
C GLU A 66 -5.22 -19.05 -16.42
N GLY A 67 -6.43 -19.63 -16.43
CA GLY A 67 -6.98 -20.67 -15.54
C GLY A 67 -6.72 -20.64 -14.02
N TYR A 68 -7.78 -20.83 -13.20
CA TYR A 68 -7.92 -21.82 -12.10
C TYR A 68 -9.15 -21.52 -11.22
N LYS A 69 -9.54 -22.53 -10.41
CA LYS A 69 -10.89 -22.86 -9.92
C LYS A 69 -11.33 -22.09 -8.66
N GLU A 70 -12.64 -21.88 -8.54
CA GLU A 70 -13.34 -21.18 -7.44
C GLU A 70 -13.34 -21.96 -6.12
N GLU A 71 -12.92 -21.32 -5.04
CA GLU A 71 -13.34 -21.66 -3.67
C GLU A 71 -13.99 -20.44 -3.04
N HIS A 72 -15.24 -20.62 -2.61
CA HIS A 72 -16.14 -19.58 -2.13
C HIS A 72 -15.72 -19.07 -0.74
N ILE A 73 -15.52 -17.76 -0.61
CA ILE A 73 -15.50 -17.06 0.69
C ILE A 73 -16.50 -15.90 0.60
N GLU A 74 -17.59 -16.03 1.34
CA GLU A 74 -18.66 -15.03 1.45
C GLU A 74 -18.24 -13.92 2.42
N CYS A 75 -18.20 -12.67 1.96
CA CYS A 75 -17.99 -11.53 2.84
C CYS A 75 -19.08 -10.47 2.59
N ASN A 76 -20.05 -10.44 3.50
CA ASN A 76 -21.09 -9.43 3.59
C ASN A 76 -20.50 -8.08 4.01
N LYS A 77 -20.16 -7.22 3.05
CA LYS A 77 -20.24 -5.77 3.22
C LYS A 77 -20.72 -5.12 1.93
N VAL A 78 -21.95 -4.62 2.01
CA VAL A 78 -22.68 -3.93 0.95
C VAL A 78 -21.98 -2.61 0.62
N ILE A 79 -21.22 -2.61 -0.47
CA ILE A 79 -21.25 -1.56 -1.49
C ILE A 79 -21.25 -2.30 -2.84
N ALA A 80 -22.41 -2.32 -3.50
CA ALA A 80 -22.59 -2.80 -4.87
C ALA A 80 -23.07 -1.60 -5.74
N PRO A 81 -22.97 -1.62 -7.09
CA PRO A 81 -22.66 -2.77 -7.95
C PRO A 81 -21.59 -2.50 -9.02
N LEU A 82 -20.84 -3.54 -9.41
CA LEU A 82 -20.64 -3.98 -10.81
C LEU A 82 -19.60 -5.09 -10.87
N GLY A 83 -20.09 -6.31 -11.09
CA GLY A 83 -19.35 -7.42 -11.68
C GLY A 83 -18.38 -8.14 -10.75
N GLU A 84 -18.60 -9.45 -10.60
CA GLU A 84 -17.57 -10.40 -10.17
C GLU A 84 -16.28 -10.18 -10.96
N ILE A 85 -15.19 -9.76 -10.29
CA ILE A 85 -13.89 -9.62 -10.93
C ILE A 85 -12.98 -10.72 -10.38
N LYS A 86 -13.01 -11.91 -11.02
CA LYS A 86 -12.01 -12.97 -10.78
C LYS A 86 -10.56 -12.54 -11.10
N GLY A 87 -10.37 -11.36 -11.70
CA GLY A 87 -9.06 -10.69 -11.89
C GLY A 87 -8.68 -9.62 -10.85
N LYS A 88 -9.46 -9.39 -9.78
CA LYS A 88 -9.24 -8.26 -8.83
C LYS A 88 -7.96 -8.42 -8.00
N LEU A 89 -7.61 -9.64 -7.60
CA LEU A 89 -6.53 -9.86 -6.62
C LEU A 89 -5.13 -9.51 -7.15
N PHE A 90 -4.86 -9.73 -8.44
CA PHE A 90 -3.56 -9.41 -9.05
C PHE A 90 -3.41 -7.91 -9.31
N LYS A 91 -4.47 -7.22 -9.74
CA LYS A 91 -4.50 -5.75 -9.87
C LYS A 91 -4.38 -5.03 -8.52
N GLN A 92 -4.99 -5.56 -7.46
CA GLN A 92 -4.90 -4.97 -6.11
C GLN A 92 -3.45 -4.86 -5.62
N ARG A 93 -2.58 -5.82 -5.95
CA ARG A 93 -1.16 -5.71 -5.57
C ARG A 93 -0.41 -4.65 -6.36
N GLU A 94 -0.86 -4.32 -7.56
CA GLU A 94 -0.19 -3.34 -8.42
C GLU A 94 -0.46 -1.90 -7.95
N CYS A 95 -1.68 -1.60 -7.50
CA CYS A 95 -1.99 -0.26 -6.97
C CYS A 95 -1.19 0.05 -5.69
N TYR A 96 -0.81 -0.96 -4.91
CA TYR A 96 0.04 -0.80 -3.73
C TYR A 96 1.48 -0.37 -4.06
N LYS A 97 1.93 -0.52 -5.32
CA LYS A 97 3.23 0.04 -5.77
C LYS A 97 3.24 1.57 -5.75
N ARG A 98 2.07 2.23 -5.66
CA ARG A 98 1.95 3.69 -5.47
C ARG A 98 2.30 4.12 -4.04
N ILE A 99 2.36 3.16 -3.11
CA ILE A 99 2.74 3.37 -1.73
C ILE A 99 4.24 3.08 -1.59
N THR A 100 4.96 4.05 -1.03
CA THR A 100 6.36 3.94 -0.67
C THR A 100 6.51 4.06 0.84
N VAL A 101 7.00 3.00 1.49
CA VAL A 101 7.36 3.00 2.90
C VAL A 101 8.85 3.26 3.03
N VAL A 102 9.22 4.25 3.85
CA VAL A 102 10.61 4.50 4.22
C VAL A 102 10.81 4.06 5.66
N THR A 103 11.69 3.10 5.90
CA THR A 103 11.92 2.56 7.26
C THR A 103 13.41 2.30 7.51
N GLN A 104 13.80 2.12 8.76
CA GLN A 104 15.12 1.61 9.13
C GLN A 104 15.06 0.17 9.66
N TYR A 105 13.84 -0.35 9.87
CA TYR A 105 13.61 -1.61 10.57
C TYR A 105 13.33 -2.72 9.56
N GLU A 106 14.10 -3.80 9.65
CA GLU A 106 13.99 -4.94 8.73
C GLU A 106 12.62 -5.62 8.84
N GLU A 107 12.04 -5.69 10.05
CA GLU A 107 10.73 -6.30 10.28
C GLU A 107 9.61 -5.54 9.55
N ILE A 108 9.72 -4.21 9.47
CA ILE A 108 8.78 -3.37 8.72
C ILE A 108 8.99 -3.57 7.22
N GLU A 109 10.24 -3.68 6.77
CA GLU A 109 10.55 -3.94 5.38
C GLU A 109 9.97 -5.26 4.90
N GLN A 110 10.29 -6.36 5.58
CA GLN A 110 9.82 -7.69 5.22
C GLN A 110 8.29 -7.74 5.20
N ALA A 111 7.64 -7.21 6.23
CA ALA A 111 6.18 -7.16 6.31
C ALA A 111 5.56 -6.35 5.16
N ALA A 112 6.03 -5.12 4.92
CA ALA A 112 5.48 -4.27 3.86
C ALA A 112 5.73 -4.83 2.45
N ARG A 113 6.92 -5.38 2.19
CA ARG A 113 7.21 -6.04 0.91
C ARG A 113 6.34 -7.27 0.67
N SER A 114 6.06 -8.06 1.71
CA SER A 114 5.16 -9.23 1.61
C SER A 114 3.73 -8.83 1.20
N MET A 115 3.33 -7.58 1.48
CA MET A 115 2.04 -7.00 1.10
C MET A 115 2.07 -6.36 -0.30
N GLY A 116 3.20 -6.37 -1.02
CA GLY A 116 3.34 -5.80 -2.37
C GLY A 116 3.66 -4.30 -2.40
N VAL A 117 4.03 -3.71 -1.27
CA VAL A 117 4.32 -2.28 -1.13
C VAL A 117 5.81 -2.00 -1.43
N ASN A 118 6.11 -0.85 -2.03
CA ASN A 118 7.50 -0.43 -2.23
C ASN A 118 8.11 0.01 -0.89
N VAL A 119 9.32 -0.48 -0.60
CA VAL A 119 10.02 -0.14 0.64
C VAL A 119 11.45 0.31 0.35
N TYR A 120 11.89 1.36 1.07
CA TYR A 120 13.24 1.88 1.04
C TYR A 120 13.81 2.00 2.44
N ILE A 121 15.07 1.59 2.60
CA ILE A 121 15.77 1.66 3.87
C ILE A 121 16.41 3.04 4.06
N ASN A 122 16.16 3.65 5.23
CA ASN A 122 16.89 4.82 5.71
C ASN A 122 17.95 4.39 6.74
N PRO A 123 19.23 4.33 6.36
CA PRO A 123 20.31 3.99 7.28
C PRO A 123 20.66 5.13 8.26
N HIS A 124 20.11 6.33 8.09
CA HIS A 124 20.43 7.53 8.86
C HIS A 124 19.18 8.15 9.52
N PRO A 125 18.48 7.43 10.40
CA PRO A 125 17.27 7.93 11.07
C PRO A 125 17.54 9.14 11.99
N ASP A 126 18.80 9.30 12.44
CA ASP A 126 19.23 10.39 13.32
C ASP A 126 19.35 11.75 12.66
N GLU A 127 19.43 11.80 11.33
CA GLU A 127 19.38 13.05 10.55
C GLU A 127 17.97 13.67 10.51
N GLY A 128 17.00 13.00 11.13
CA GLY A 128 15.63 13.47 11.28
C GLY A 128 14.72 13.09 10.11
N ILE A 129 13.50 13.62 10.16
CA ILE A 129 12.42 13.27 9.22
C ILE A 129 12.78 13.65 7.79
N SER A 130 13.53 14.74 7.59
CA SER A 130 13.95 15.23 6.28
C SER A 130 14.81 14.22 5.51
N SER A 131 15.64 13.42 6.20
CA SER A 131 16.45 12.37 5.56
C SER A 131 15.55 11.26 5.00
N SER A 132 14.55 10.83 5.76
CA SER A 132 13.55 9.85 5.30
C SER A 132 12.71 10.39 4.14
N LEU A 133 12.31 11.67 4.19
CA LEU A 133 11.53 12.31 3.13
C LEU A 133 12.32 12.41 1.82
N LYS A 134 13.61 12.75 1.87
CA LYS A 134 14.48 12.78 0.68
C LYS A 134 14.57 11.43 -0.01
N ILE A 135 14.65 10.34 0.77
CA ILE A 135 14.64 8.97 0.22
C ILE A 135 13.29 8.69 -0.44
N GLY A 136 12.19 8.98 0.26
CA GLY A 136 10.84 8.79 -0.27
C GLY A 136 10.58 9.55 -1.57
N LEU A 137 10.98 10.82 -1.64
CA LEU A 137 10.79 11.67 -2.83
C LEU A 137 11.65 11.23 -4.02
N LYS A 138 12.81 10.62 -3.81
CA LYS A 138 13.65 10.07 -4.89
C LYS A 138 13.10 8.75 -5.43
N ALA A 139 12.26 8.07 -4.67
CA ALA A 139 11.70 6.77 -4.97
C ALA A 139 10.36 6.82 -5.72
N THR A 140 9.78 8.02 -5.89
CA THR A 140 8.47 8.27 -6.51
C THR A 140 8.63 9.13 -7.75
#